data_AF-A0AAD9Q7C2-F1
#
_entry.id   AF-A0AAD9Q7C2-F1
#
_cell.length_a   1.000
_cell.length_b   1.000
_cell.length_c   1.000
_cell.angle_alpha   90.00
_cell.angle_beta   90.00
_cell.angle_gamma   90.00
#
_symmetry.space_group_name_H-M   'P 1'
#
loop_
_entity.id
_entity.type
_entity.pdbx_description
1 polymer ?
#
loop_
_entity_poly.entity_id
_entity_poly.type
_entity_poly.pdbx_seq_one_letter_code
_entity_poly.pdbx_strand_id
1 'polypeptide(L)'
;MFIAVIALVNWDTEIEEFYAVVVFVVYSIGFLGIAVMPTGRDPAPCYDRFVRWCHVHLYQVRFLREVFKVNNVGPNPPAILSLSDGGRLEKYGLLYLLKKRLKRILIVDGSLIAQEANYSKSILKSMDQARELLHCEFVGFDGRDVKEQMRKEYVEAPKGSGKPRYFRFLVQYFKEEEDGTYSMDGTGEVMIIAPRHPDKGVPPRDGMGTTWADYGGDLDTKEWGPGPVLSAEEVDRLTFCCCECCHTSVGCVSKISEKLCMGFPSTSTINQFFTPSLFTAYHREGYRACVESNAEEFLYVHAQAGGQANNIV
;
A
#
# COMPACT_ATOMS: atom_id res chain seq x y z
N MET A 1 30.64 -28.57 -15.90
CA MET A 1 31.10 -29.18 -17.17
C MET A 1 31.39 -28.15 -18.25
N PHE A 2 30.45 -27.26 -18.61
CA PHE A 2 30.69 -26.23 -19.65
C PHE A 2 31.86 -25.29 -19.35
N ILE A 3 32.02 -24.86 -18.09
CA ILE A 3 33.11 -23.99 -17.64
C ILE A 3 34.48 -24.71 -17.67
N ALA A 4 34.50 -26.03 -17.48
CA ALA A 4 35.74 -26.81 -17.51
C ALA A 4 36.25 -27.07 -18.94
N VAL A 5 35.34 -27.11 -19.92
CA VAL A 5 35.70 -27.24 -21.35
C VAL A 5 36.29 -25.93 -21.89
N ILE A 6 35.81 -24.78 -21.39
CA ILE A 6 36.38 -23.47 -21.74
C ILE A 6 37.79 -23.29 -21.16
N ALA A 7 38.07 -23.83 -19.97
CA ALA A 7 39.38 -23.67 -19.32
C ALA A 7 40.52 -24.54 -19.90
N LEU A 8 40.22 -25.54 -20.74
CA LEU A 8 41.20 -26.51 -21.25
C LEU A 8 41.62 -26.29 -22.71
N VAL A 9 41.00 -25.33 -23.40
CA VAL A 9 41.37 -24.96 -24.77
C VAL A 9 42.33 -23.76 -24.68
N ASN A 10 43.39 -23.77 -25.50
CA ASN A 10 44.36 -22.67 -25.52
C ASN A 10 43.84 -21.61 -26.50
N TRP A 11 43.10 -20.65 -25.95
CA TRP A 11 42.35 -19.62 -26.68
C TRP A 11 43.29 -18.50 -27.16
N ASP A 12 43.14 -18.06 -28.41
CA ASP A 12 43.74 -16.81 -28.91
C ASP A 12 42.83 -15.66 -28.45
N THR A 13 43.14 -15.13 -27.27
CA THR A 13 42.19 -14.42 -26.41
C THR A 13 41.55 -13.20 -27.08
N GLU A 14 42.26 -12.45 -27.93
CA GLU A 14 41.69 -11.23 -28.55
C GLU A 14 40.65 -11.54 -29.63
N ILE A 15 40.92 -12.53 -30.48
CA ILE A 15 40.02 -12.87 -31.59
C ILE A 15 38.77 -13.55 -31.05
N GLU A 16 38.92 -14.41 -30.04
CA GLU A 16 37.81 -15.19 -29.49
C GLU A 16 36.96 -14.37 -28.51
N GLU A 17 37.54 -13.44 -27.76
CA GLU A 17 36.78 -12.41 -27.04
C GLU A 17 35.95 -11.56 -28.01
N PHE A 18 36.54 -11.15 -29.14
CA PHE A 18 35.80 -10.42 -30.18
C PHE A 18 34.62 -11.25 -30.71
N TYR A 19 34.83 -12.52 -31.06
CA TYR A 19 33.73 -13.40 -31.52
C TYR A 19 32.68 -13.61 -30.42
N ALA A 20 33.07 -13.81 -29.17
CA ALA A 20 32.14 -13.97 -28.05
C ALA A 20 31.27 -12.72 -27.84
N VAL A 21 31.88 -11.53 -27.91
CA VAL A 21 31.17 -10.25 -27.83
C VAL A 21 30.21 -10.10 -29.00
N VAL A 22 30.64 -10.37 -30.24
CA VAL A 22 29.78 -10.29 -31.43
C VAL A 22 28.60 -11.25 -31.31
N VAL A 23 28.83 -12.50 -30.92
CA VAL A 23 27.77 -13.49 -30.70
C VAL A 23 26.81 -13.04 -29.61
N PHE A 24 27.31 -12.53 -28.49
CA PHE A 24 26.48 -12.04 -27.39
C PHE A 24 25.62 -10.83 -27.81
N VAL A 25 26.18 -9.90 -28.58
CA VAL A 25 25.45 -8.73 -29.11
C VAL A 25 24.38 -9.17 -30.08
N VAL A 26 24.69 -10.04 -31.04
CA VAL A 26 23.72 -10.57 -32.01
C VAL A 26 22.60 -11.33 -31.30
N TYR A 27 22.95 -12.18 -30.33
CA TYR A 27 22.00 -12.89 -29.47
C TYR A 27 21.07 -11.89 -28.77
N SER A 28 21.63 -10.89 -28.09
CA SER A 28 20.87 -9.89 -27.34
C SER A 28 19.93 -9.08 -28.23
N ILE A 29 20.39 -8.64 -29.41
CA ILE A 29 19.56 -7.92 -30.40
C ILE A 29 18.44 -8.81 -30.92
N GLY A 30 18.72 -10.09 -31.20
CA GLY A 30 17.71 -11.05 -31.64
C GLY A 30 16.58 -11.23 -30.61
N PHE A 31 16.94 -11.45 -29.34
CA PHE A 31 15.96 -11.58 -28.27
C PHE A 31 15.20 -10.28 -27.99
N LEU A 32 15.86 -9.13 -28.09
CA LEU A 32 15.20 -7.83 -28.00
C LEU A 32 14.19 -7.63 -29.14
N GLY A 33 14.56 -8.00 -30.37
CA GLY A 33 13.67 -7.97 -31.52
C GLY A 33 12.42 -8.82 -31.31
N ILE A 34 12.58 -10.07 -30.90
CA ILE A 34 11.46 -10.97 -30.56
C ILE A 34 10.63 -10.39 -29.39
N ALA A 35 11.29 -9.79 -28.40
CA ALA A 35 10.64 -9.17 -27.25
C ALA A 35 9.73 -8.00 -27.68
N VAL A 36 10.15 -7.12 -28.59
CA VAL A 36 9.32 -5.95 -28.96
C VAL A 36 8.30 -6.23 -30.06
N MET A 37 8.37 -7.39 -30.74
CA MET A 37 7.40 -7.75 -31.77
C MET A 37 5.97 -7.85 -31.21
N PRO A 38 4.99 -7.15 -31.82
CA PRO A 38 3.59 -7.25 -31.43
C PRO A 38 3.00 -8.59 -31.89
N THR A 39 2.17 -9.19 -31.05
CA THR A 39 1.44 -10.44 -31.35
C THR A 39 -0.06 -10.25 -31.16
N GLY A 40 -0.86 -11.14 -31.75
CA GLY A 40 -2.32 -11.15 -31.59
C GLY A 40 -3.10 -10.26 -32.55
N ARG A 41 -2.49 -9.78 -33.65
CA ARG A 41 -3.18 -9.07 -34.75
C ARG A 41 -4.12 -10.00 -35.51
N ASP A 42 -5.13 -9.43 -36.16
CA ASP A 42 -6.05 -10.11 -37.06
C ASP A 42 -6.06 -9.41 -38.44
N PRO A 43 -5.66 -10.08 -39.54
CA PRO A 43 -5.19 -11.47 -39.62
C PRO A 43 -3.80 -11.66 -39.01
N ALA A 44 -3.57 -12.83 -38.40
CA ALA A 44 -2.31 -13.14 -37.72
C ALA A 44 -1.16 -13.34 -38.72
N PRO A 45 -0.01 -12.66 -38.54
CA PRO A 45 1.19 -12.92 -39.33
C PRO A 45 1.70 -14.36 -39.14
N CYS A 46 2.43 -14.88 -40.13
CA CYS A 46 2.95 -16.26 -40.10
C CYS A 46 3.89 -16.55 -38.91
N TYR A 47 4.57 -15.53 -38.38
CA TYR A 47 5.47 -15.64 -37.25
C TYR A 47 4.77 -15.50 -35.88
N ASP A 48 3.48 -15.16 -35.82
CA ASP A 48 2.77 -14.84 -34.58
C ASP A 48 2.85 -15.99 -33.57
N ARG A 49 2.61 -17.22 -34.03
CA ARG A 49 2.65 -18.42 -33.20
C ARG A 49 4.04 -18.66 -32.59
N PHE A 50 5.10 -18.46 -33.37
CA PHE A 50 6.47 -18.63 -32.91
C PHE A 50 6.85 -17.55 -31.89
N VAL A 51 6.54 -16.28 -32.20
CA VAL A 51 6.85 -15.15 -31.30
C VAL A 51 6.09 -15.29 -29.98
N ARG A 52 4.80 -15.69 -30.00
CA ARG A 52 4.03 -15.99 -28.78
C ARG A 52 4.64 -17.12 -27.96
N TRP A 53 5.11 -18.19 -28.61
CA TRP A 53 5.80 -19.27 -27.92
C TRP A 53 7.09 -18.77 -27.24
N CYS A 54 7.89 -17.95 -27.93
CA CYS A 54 9.09 -17.34 -27.38
C CYS A 54 8.78 -16.42 -26.18
N HIS A 55 7.72 -15.62 -26.25
CA HIS A 55 7.27 -14.78 -25.13
C HIS A 55 6.97 -15.62 -23.89
N VAL A 56 6.36 -16.80 -24.07
CA VAL A 56 5.98 -17.70 -22.97
C VAL A 56 7.19 -18.46 -22.42
N HIS A 57 8.02 -19.04 -23.27
CA HIS A 57 8.98 -20.06 -22.85
C HIS A 57 10.41 -19.55 -22.66
N LEU A 58 10.77 -18.37 -23.16
CA LEU A 58 12.14 -17.85 -23.07
C LEU A 58 12.24 -16.73 -22.03
N TYR A 59 12.93 -17.00 -20.93
CA TYR A 59 13.10 -16.06 -19.81
C TYR A 59 13.66 -14.70 -20.26
N GLN A 60 14.69 -14.71 -21.11
CA GLN A 60 15.33 -13.47 -21.57
C GLN A 60 14.38 -12.58 -22.38
N VAL A 61 13.53 -13.18 -23.22
CA VAL A 61 12.49 -12.45 -23.96
C VAL A 61 11.50 -11.82 -22.98
N ARG A 62 11.05 -12.57 -21.97
CA ARG A 62 10.11 -12.08 -20.96
C ARG A 62 10.70 -10.93 -20.15
N PHE A 63 11.92 -11.09 -19.66
CA PHE A 63 12.65 -10.08 -18.91
C PHE A 63 12.76 -8.77 -19.71
N LEU A 64 13.20 -8.85 -20.98
CA LEU A 64 13.29 -7.68 -21.85
C LEU A 64 11.91 -7.04 -22.08
N ARG A 65 10.86 -7.84 -22.33
CA ARG A 65 9.48 -7.34 -22.49
C ARG A 65 8.99 -6.57 -21.27
N GLU A 66 9.28 -7.05 -20.07
CA GLU A 66 8.91 -6.39 -18.82
C GLU A 66 9.69 -5.10 -18.60
N VAL A 67 11.01 -5.12 -18.83
CA VAL A 67 11.88 -3.93 -18.73
C VAL A 67 11.42 -2.81 -19.67
N PHE A 68 11.06 -3.16 -20.90
CA PHE A 68 10.61 -2.19 -21.92
C PHE A 68 9.09 -1.91 -21.88
N LYS A 69 8.34 -2.49 -20.94
CA LYS A 69 6.88 -2.32 -20.78
C LYS A 69 6.12 -2.49 -22.11
N VAL A 70 6.43 -3.54 -22.86
CA VAL A 70 5.81 -3.80 -24.16
C VAL A 70 4.35 -4.23 -23.95
N ASN A 71 3.42 -3.31 -24.25
CA ASN A 71 1.99 -3.57 -24.18
C ASN A 71 1.52 -4.34 -25.43
N ASN A 72 0.75 -5.42 -25.23
CA ASN A 72 0.04 -6.08 -26.31
C ASN A 72 -1.40 -5.57 -26.33
N VAL A 73 -1.78 -4.95 -27.44
CA VAL A 73 -3.16 -4.54 -27.71
C VAL A 73 -3.64 -5.31 -28.94
N GLY A 74 -4.67 -6.12 -28.78
CA GLY A 74 -5.22 -6.93 -29.87
C GLY A 74 -6.49 -7.67 -29.46
N PRO A 75 -7.26 -8.18 -30.43
CA PRO A 75 -8.49 -8.94 -30.18
C PRO A 75 -8.25 -10.25 -29.43
N ASN A 76 -7.02 -10.77 -29.46
CA ASN A 76 -6.63 -11.97 -28.76
C ASN A 76 -6.00 -11.63 -27.40
N PRO A 77 -6.34 -12.36 -26.32
CA PRO A 77 -5.73 -12.15 -25.01
C PRO A 77 -4.21 -12.37 -25.06
N PRO A 78 -3.42 -11.62 -24.28
CA PRO A 78 -1.98 -11.74 -24.28
C PRO A 78 -1.55 -13.15 -23.84
N ALA A 79 -0.45 -13.64 -24.41
CA ALA A 79 0.04 -14.99 -24.12
C ALA A 79 0.48 -15.20 -22.65
N ILE A 80 0.83 -14.11 -21.95
CA ILE A 80 1.09 -14.06 -20.51
C ILE A 80 0.36 -12.85 -19.95
N LEU A 81 -0.30 -13.05 -18.81
CA LEU A 81 -0.79 -11.98 -17.96
C LEU A 81 0.17 -11.81 -16.78
N SER A 82 0.79 -10.64 -16.66
CA SER A 82 1.60 -10.28 -15.49
C SER A 82 0.73 -9.49 -14.53
N LEU A 83 0.49 -10.04 -13.35
CA LEU A 83 -0.25 -9.40 -12.28
C LEU A 83 0.76 -8.79 -11.31
N SER A 84 0.73 -7.46 -11.18
CA SER A 84 1.46 -6.76 -10.13
C SER A 84 0.54 -6.54 -8.94
N ASP A 85 1.14 -6.23 -7.79
CA ASP A 85 0.42 -5.62 -6.68
C ASP A 85 -0.39 -4.39 -7.14
N GLY A 86 -1.64 -4.31 -6.69
CA GLY A 86 -2.54 -3.21 -7.02
C GLY A 86 -2.07 -1.85 -6.52
N GLY A 87 -1.12 -1.82 -5.58
CA GLY A 87 -0.57 -0.61 -4.96
C GLY A 87 0.05 0.40 -5.94
N ARG A 88 0.42 -0.03 -7.16
CA ARG A 88 0.86 0.86 -8.24
C ARG A 88 -0.27 1.74 -8.78
N LEU A 89 -1.48 1.20 -8.87
CA LEU A 89 -2.65 1.92 -9.38
C LEU A 89 -3.31 2.70 -8.25
N GLU A 90 -3.68 2.00 -7.18
CA GLU A 90 -4.47 2.54 -6.07
C GLU A 90 -4.13 1.77 -4.78
N LYS A 91 -3.93 2.50 -3.68
CA LYS A 91 -3.34 1.96 -2.45
C LYS A 91 -4.34 1.22 -1.56
N TYR A 92 -5.60 1.65 -1.52
CA TYR A 92 -6.56 1.26 -0.48
C TYR A 92 -7.65 0.28 -0.93
N GLY A 93 -7.69 -0.08 -2.21
CA GLY A 93 -8.86 -0.69 -2.84
C GLY A 93 -10.06 0.25 -2.94
N LEU A 94 -9.90 1.56 -2.67
CA LEU A 94 -11.02 2.48 -2.42
C LEU A 94 -11.92 2.63 -3.64
N LEU A 95 -11.36 2.68 -4.85
CA LEU A 95 -12.15 2.80 -6.08
C LEU A 95 -13.17 1.66 -6.22
N TYR A 96 -12.78 0.42 -5.89
CA TYR A 96 -13.67 -0.72 -5.98
C TYR A 96 -14.79 -0.66 -4.92
N LEU A 97 -14.47 -0.17 -3.71
CA LEU A 97 -15.45 0.02 -2.65
C LEU A 97 -16.44 1.15 -2.96
N LEU A 98 -15.96 2.26 -3.52
CA LEU A 98 -16.80 3.37 -3.97
C LEU A 98 -17.70 2.97 -5.14
N LYS A 99 -17.21 2.14 -6.06
CA LYS A 99 -18.04 1.58 -7.13
C LYS A 99 -19.23 0.76 -6.60
N LYS A 100 -19.07 0.12 -5.43
CA LYS A 100 -20.16 -0.60 -4.73
C LYS A 100 -21.11 0.33 -3.96
N ARG A 101 -20.89 1.64 -3.94
CA ARG A 101 -21.74 2.66 -3.29
C ARG A 101 -21.98 2.36 -1.80
N LEU A 102 -20.94 1.88 -1.11
CA LEU A 102 -21.04 1.46 0.29
C LEU A 102 -21.33 2.66 1.20
N LYS A 103 -22.19 2.46 2.21
CA LYS A 103 -22.56 3.51 3.16
C LYS A 103 -21.43 3.89 4.11
N ARG A 104 -20.56 2.94 4.45
CA ARG A 104 -19.46 3.13 5.39
C ARG A 104 -18.25 2.36 4.90
N ILE A 105 -17.10 3.03 4.85
CA ILE A 105 -15.82 2.45 4.44
C ILE A 105 -14.78 2.81 5.50
N LEU A 106 -14.20 1.81 6.15
CA LEU A 106 -13.09 1.97 7.07
C LEU A 106 -11.78 1.60 6.35
N ILE A 107 -10.83 2.52 6.33
CA ILE A 107 -9.48 2.32 5.79
C ILE A 107 -8.51 2.28 6.98
N VAL A 108 -7.76 1.18 7.11
CA VAL A 108 -6.66 1.08 8.08
C VAL A 108 -5.34 1.14 7.32
N ASP A 109 -4.62 2.26 7.45
CA ASP A 109 -3.40 2.57 6.74
C ASP A 109 -2.16 2.33 7.62
N GLY A 110 -1.72 1.07 7.68
CA GLY A 110 -0.46 0.67 8.31
C GLY A 110 0.76 0.75 7.38
N SER A 111 0.72 1.60 6.35
CA SER A 111 1.79 1.67 5.37
C SER A 111 3.03 2.44 5.86
N LEU A 112 4.07 2.38 5.06
CA LEU A 112 5.28 3.18 5.22
C LEU A 112 5.01 4.67 4.93
N ILE A 113 4.84 5.48 5.98
CA ILE A 113 4.65 6.92 5.83
C ILE A 113 5.80 7.71 6.49
N ALA A 114 6.78 8.04 5.65
CA ALA A 114 8.02 8.70 6.05
C ALA A 114 7.88 10.22 6.29
N GLN A 115 6.87 10.85 5.69
CA GLN A 115 6.65 12.30 5.76
C GLN A 115 5.19 12.60 6.07
N GLU A 116 4.94 13.69 6.80
CA GLU A 116 3.60 14.09 7.21
C GLU A 116 2.63 14.28 6.03
N ALA A 117 3.12 14.83 4.92
CA ALA A 117 2.32 14.98 3.70
C ALA A 117 1.86 13.64 3.09
N ASN A 118 2.53 12.52 3.41
CA ASN A 118 2.17 11.21 2.87
C ASN A 118 0.90 10.63 3.51
N TYR A 119 0.44 11.16 4.66
CA TYR A 119 -0.82 10.73 5.27
C TYR A 119 -2.05 11.07 4.42
N SER A 120 -1.99 12.11 3.59
CA SER A 120 -3.09 12.49 2.69
C SER A 120 -2.84 12.15 1.22
N LYS A 121 -1.57 12.04 0.81
CA LYS A 121 -1.20 11.92 -0.61
C LYS A 121 -1.93 10.79 -1.35
N SER A 122 -1.94 9.58 -0.79
CA SER A 122 -2.57 8.43 -1.44
C SER A 122 -4.09 8.55 -1.47
N ILE A 123 -4.72 9.04 -0.39
CA ILE A 123 -6.18 9.11 -0.32
C ILE A 123 -6.70 10.21 -1.25
N LEU A 124 -6.01 11.34 -1.33
CA LEU A 124 -6.33 12.41 -2.29
C LEU A 124 -6.23 11.93 -3.73
N LYS A 125 -5.20 11.13 -4.06
CA LYS A 125 -5.06 10.50 -5.38
C LYS A 125 -6.25 9.57 -5.66
N SER A 126 -6.64 8.71 -4.72
CA SER A 126 -7.79 7.82 -4.89
C SER A 126 -9.10 8.61 -5.05
N MET A 127 -9.27 9.72 -4.35
CA MET A 127 -10.43 10.60 -4.50
C MET A 127 -10.48 11.26 -5.88
N ASP A 128 -9.35 11.72 -6.41
CA ASP A 128 -9.28 12.32 -7.75
C ASP A 128 -9.61 11.29 -8.83
N GLN A 129 -9.12 10.06 -8.70
CA GLN A 129 -9.49 8.96 -9.60
C GLN A 129 -10.98 8.59 -9.49
N ALA A 130 -11.57 8.63 -8.29
CA ALA A 130 -12.98 8.34 -8.09
C ALA A 130 -13.89 9.44 -8.65
N ARG A 131 -13.47 10.70 -8.63
CA ARG A 131 -14.15 11.81 -9.32
C ARG A 131 -14.20 11.55 -10.83
N GLU A 132 -13.04 11.20 -11.41
CA GLU A 132 -12.90 10.99 -12.85
C GLU A 132 -13.66 9.75 -13.34
N LEU A 133 -13.57 8.63 -12.62
CA LEU A 133 -14.05 7.33 -13.12
C LEU A 133 -15.43 6.93 -12.60
N LEU A 134 -15.85 7.46 -11.46
CA LEU A 134 -17.07 7.06 -10.76
C LEU A 134 -18.01 8.23 -10.45
N HIS A 135 -17.65 9.44 -10.90
CA HIS A 135 -18.41 10.68 -10.66
C HIS A 135 -18.75 10.89 -9.18
N CYS A 136 -17.85 10.46 -8.29
CA CYS A 136 -18.02 10.66 -6.85
C CYS A 136 -17.64 12.10 -6.48
N GLU A 137 -18.41 12.73 -5.60
CA GLU A 137 -18.02 13.98 -4.96
C GLU A 137 -17.68 13.72 -3.49
N PHE A 138 -16.79 14.53 -2.93
CA PHE A 138 -16.32 14.36 -1.56
C PHE A 138 -16.38 15.68 -0.83
N VAL A 139 -16.97 15.64 0.36
CA VAL A 139 -17.21 16.83 1.17
C VAL A 139 -16.79 16.58 2.62
N GLY A 140 -16.36 17.66 3.27
CA GLY A 140 -16.15 17.69 4.70
C GLY A 140 -17.46 17.53 5.47
N PHE A 141 -17.35 17.21 6.76
CA PHE A 141 -18.53 17.11 7.65
C PHE A 141 -19.22 18.45 7.88
N ASP A 142 -18.49 19.54 7.69
CA ASP A 142 -19.00 20.91 7.70
C ASP A 142 -19.57 21.35 6.34
N GLY A 143 -19.64 20.44 5.37
CA GLY A 143 -20.05 20.71 3.99
C GLY A 143 -19.03 21.47 3.14
N ARG A 144 -17.81 21.71 3.65
CA ARG A 144 -16.75 22.42 2.93
C ARG A 144 -15.84 21.46 2.16
N ASP A 145 -14.83 22.02 1.49
CA ASP A 145 -13.83 21.25 0.77
C ASP A 145 -13.05 20.31 1.71
N VAL A 146 -13.20 19.01 1.46
CA VAL A 146 -12.54 17.93 2.17
C VAL A 146 -11.02 18.00 2.06
N LYS A 147 -10.45 18.50 0.94
CA LYS A 147 -8.99 18.57 0.77
C LYS A 147 -8.38 19.55 1.77
N GLU A 148 -8.96 20.75 1.85
CA GLU A 148 -8.54 21.76 2.82
C GLU A 148 -8.82 21.34 4.27
N GLN A 149 -9.95 20.68 4.53
CA GLN A 149 -10.25 20.16 5.88
C GLN A 149 -9.21 19.12 6.31
N MET A 150 -8.91 18.14 5.45
CA MET A 150 -7.89 17.11 5.72
C MET A 150 -6.51 17.72 5.96
N ARG A 151 -6.12 18.74 5.18
CA ARG A 151 -4.84 19.43 5.37
C ARG A 151 -4.76 20.06 6.75
N LYS A 152 -5.78 20.83 7.15
CA LYS A 152 -5.79 21.59 8.41
C LYS A 152 -5.93 20.71 9.65
N GLU A 153 -6.80 19.71 9.60
CA GLU A 153 -7.19 18.93 10.78
C GLU A 153 -6.36 17.66 10.95
N TYR A 154 -5.94 17.02 9.86
CA TYR A 154 -5.29 15.70 9.90
C TYR A 154 -3.79 15.73 9.58
N VAL A 155 -3.37 16.54 8.61
CA VAL A 155 -1.96 16.58 8.16
C VAL A 155 -1.14 17.60 8.96
N GLU A 156 -1.61 18.84 9.01
CA GLU A 156 -0.94 19.92 9.73
C GLU A 156 -1.31 19.89 11.22
N ALA A 157 -2.61 19.80 11.50
CA ALA A 157 -3.24 19.92 12.82
C ALA A 157 -2.89 21.25 13.54
N PRO A 158 -3.70 21.69 14.52
CA PRO A 158 -3.34 22.81 15.37
C PRO A 158 -2.01 22.56 16.11
N LYS A 159 -1.19 23.60 16.26
CA LYS A 159 0.06 23.49 17.03
C LYS A 159 -0.24 23.15 18.49
N GLY A 160 0.42 22.14 19.03
CA GLY A 160 0.35 21.76 20.44
C GLY A 160 -0.72 20.74 20.81
N SER A 161 -1.65 20.39 19.92
CA SER A 161 -2.68 19.36 20.19
C SER A 161 -2.25 17.93 19.82
N GLY A 162 -1.11 17.78 19.14
CA GLY A 162 -0.77 16.55 18.43
C GLY A 162 -1.64 16.34 17.19
N LYS A 163 -1.27 15.36 16.37
CA LYS A 163 -1.95 15.02 15.11
C LYS A 163 -2.88 13.82 15.30
N PRO A 164 -4.12 13.86 14.78
CA PRO A 164 -5.04 12.75 14.96
C PRO A 164 -4.61 11.49 14.20
N ARG A 165 -5.02 10.35 14.75
CA ARG A 165 -4.83 9.02 14.14
C ARG A 165 -5.89 8.69 13.11
N TYR A 166 -6.92 9.52 12.97
CA TYR A 166 -7.99 9.28 12.03
C TYR A 166 -8.48 10.56 11.37
N PHE A 167 -9.16 10.40 10.24
CA PHE A 167 -9.89 11.45 9.56
C PHE A 167 -11.15 10.86 8.91
N ARG A 168 -12.24 11.62 8.90
CA ARG A 168 -13.53 11.19 8.33
C ARG A 168 -14.00 12.20 7.30
N PHE A 169 -14.63 11.71 6.24
CA PHE A 169 -15.26 12.57 5.24
C PHE A 169 -16.44 11.85 4.58
N LEU A 170 -17.29 12.65 3.94
CA LEU A 170 -18.47 12.16 3.25
C LEU A 170 -18.17 11.98 1.75
N VAL A 171 -18.82 10.98 1.16
CA VAL A 171 -18.85 10.78 -0.29
C VAL A 171 -20.30 10.83 -0.78
N GLN A 172 -20.49 11.52 -1.90
CA GLN A 172 -21.75 11.57 -2.62
C GLN A 172 -21.58 10.80 -3.93
N TYR A 173 -22.44 9.82 -4.14
CA TYR A 173 -22.45 8.97 -5.32
C TYR A 173 -23.41 9.55 -6.34
N PHE A 174 -22.96 9.66 -7.58
CA PHE A 174 -23.81 10.08 -8.70
C PHE A 174 -24.02 8.95 -9.68
N LYS A 175 -25.11 9.04 -10.42
CA LYS A 175 -25.45 8.15 -11.53
C LYS A 175 -25.68 9.03 -12.76
N GLU A 176 -25.10 8.63 -13.88
CA GLU A 176 -25.40 9.24 -15.18
C GLU A 176 -26.78 8.77 -15.66
N GLU A 177 -27.62 9.72 -16.05
CA GLU A 177 -28.95 9.47 -16.60
C GLU A 177 -28.92 9.41 -18.13
N GLU A 178 -30.02 8.99 -18.76
CA GLU A 178 -30.11 8.80 -20.21
C GLU A 178 -29.86 10.09 -21.01
N ASP A 179 -30.11 11.25 -20.42
CA ASP A 179 -29.89 12.57 -21.02
C ASP A 179 -28.46 13.12 -20.84
N GLY A 180 -27.57 12.34 -20.21
CA GLY A 180 -26.19 12.73 -19.90
C GLY A 180 -26.06 13.65 -18.68
N THR A 181 -27.14 13.90 -17.94
CA THR A 181 -27.07 14.57 -16.64
C THR A 181 -26.70 13.59 -15.53
N TYR A 182 -26.31 14.13 -14.37
CA TYR A 182 -25.91 13.33 -13.22
C TYR A 182 -26.88 13.58 -12.06
N SER A 183 -27.45 12.51 -11.52
CA SER A 183 -28.32 12.56 -10.35
C SER A 183 -27.64 11.94 -9.14
N MET A 184 -27.87 12.49 -7.94
CA MET A 184 -27.34 11.91 -6.71
C MET A 184 -28.08 10.61 -6.38
N ASP A 185 -27.34 9.52 -6.30
CA ASP A 185 -27.85 8.15 -6.06
C ASP A 185 -27.40 7.62 -4.67
N GLY A 186 -26.99 8.54 -3.80
CA GLY A 186 -26.83 8.29 -2.38
C GLY A 186 -25.55 8.86 -1.80
N THR A 187 -25.41 8.71 -0.50
CA THR A 187 -24.22 9.13 0.25
C THR A 187 -23.59 7.97 0.98
N GLY A 188 -22.31 8.11 1.28
CA GLY A 188 -21.54 7.23 2.13
C GLY A 188 -20.54 8.03 2.96
N GLU A 189 -19.85 7.34 3.84
CA GLU A 189 -18.86 7.90 4.73
C GLU A 189 -17.58 7.07 4.68
N VAL A 190 -16.44 7.75 4.64
CA VAL A 190 -15.12 7.12 4.66
C VAL A 190 -14.38 7.58 5.91
N MET A 191 -13.89 6.62 6.68
CA MET A 191 -12.97 6.85 7.80
C MET A 191 -11.62 6.26 7.42
N ILE A 192 -10.55 7.03 7.56
CA ILE A 192 -9.18 6.53 7.50
C ILE A 192 -8.57 6.57 8.90
N ILE A 193 -7.87 5.50 9.26
CA ILE A 193 -7.10 5.35 10.49
C ILE A 193 -5.64 5.08 10.09
N ALA A 194 -4.70 5.78 10.69
CA ALA A 194 -3.27 5.56 10.51
C ALA A 194 -2.54 5.74 11.86
N PRO A 195 -1.51 4.92 12.13
CA PRO A 195 -0.77 5.00 13.38
C PRO A 195 0.06 6.30 13.45
N ARG A 196 0.35 6.77 14.66
CA ARG A 196 1.19 7.93 14.93
C ARG A 196 2.27 7.58 15.96
N HIS A 197 3.44 8.19 15.79
CA HIS A 197 4.45 8.16 16.85
C HIS A 197 3.90 8.85 18.12
N PRO A 198 4.17 8.35 19.34
CA PRO A 198 3.67 8.96 20.57
C PRO A 198 3.91 10.47 20.68
N ASP A 199 5.09 10.97 20.27
CA ASP A 199 5.43 12.40 20.30
C ASP A 199 4.72 13.26 19.24
N LYS A 200 4.11 12.62 18.24
CA LYS A 200 3.44 13.29 17.13
C LYS A 200 1.91 13.20 17.22
N GLY A 201 1.42 12.10 17.79
CA GLY A 201 -0.01 11.84 17.94
C GLY A 201 -0.67 12.75 18.97
N VAL A 202 -2.01 12.80 18.96
CA VAL A 202 -2.77 13.41 20.06
C VAL A 202 -2.43 12.67 21.36
N PRO A 203 -2.11 13.37 22.46
CA PRO A 203 -1.88 12.74 23.76
C PRO A 203 -3.17 12.10 24.30
N PRO A 204 -3.08 11.18 25.28
CA PRO A 204 -4.26 10.69 25.98
C PRO A 204 -5.07 11.85 26.55
N ARG A 205 -6.41 11.73 26.58
CA ARG A 205 -7.28 12.77 27.13
C ARG A 205 -7.03 12.91 28.63
N ASP A 206 -7.10 14.14 29.14
CA ASP A 206 -6.98 14.41 30.57
C ASP A 206 -8.00 13.57 31.37
N GLY A 207 -7.51 12.81 32.35
CA GLY A 207 -8.33 11.94 33.19
C GLY A 207 -8.67 10.57 32.60
N MET A 208 -8.30 10.26 31.35
CA MET A 208 -8.37 8.91 30.81
C MET A 208 -7.13 8.13 31.26
N GLY A 209 -7.33 6.99 31.92
CA GLY A 209 -6.21 6.15 32.31
C GLY A 209 -5.53 5.50 31.09
N THR A 210 -4.39 4.86 31.31
CA THR A 210 -3.54 4.31 30.24
C THR A 210 -3.67 2.79 30.07
N THR A 211 -4.56 2.15 30.82
CA THR A 211 -4.69 0.69 30.86
C THR A 211 -5.67 0.17 29.81
N TRP A 212 -5.70 -1.14 29.60
CA TRP A 212 -6.71 -1.76 28.74
C TRP A 212 -8.14 -1.44 29.18
N ALA A 213 -8.42 -1.50 30.49
CA ALA A 213 -9.74 -1.26 31.05
C ALA A 213 -10.24 0.18 30.76
N ASP A 214 -9.34 1.17 30.79
CA ASP A 214 -9.67 2.57 30.50
C ASP A 214 -10.12 2.79 29.04
N TYR A 215 -9.71 1.88 28.15
CA TYR A 215 -10.07 1.88 26.73
C TYR A 215 -11.11 0.80 26.39
N GLY A 216 -11.73 0.16 27.39
CA GLY A 216 -12.77 -0.86 27.19
C GLY A 216 -12.22 -2.24 26.79
N GLY A 217 -10.92 -2.48 26.96
CA GLY A 217 -10.27 -3.75 26.69
C GLY A 217 -9.98 -4.56 27.95
N ASP A 218 -9.93 -5.89 27.79
CA ASP A 218 -9.49 -6.84 28.83
C ASP A 218 -8.50 -7.83 28.21
N LEU A 219 -7.28 -7.35 27.97
CA LEU A 219 -6.18 -8.12 27.37
C LEU A 219 -5.14 -8.48 28.42
N ASP A 220 -4.50 -9.65 28.26
CA ASP A 220 -3.41 -10.07 29.14
C ASP A 220 -2.24 -9.11 29.05
N THR A 221 -1.97 -8.42 30.17
CA THR A 221 -0.89 -7.43 30.27
C THR A 221 0.51 -8.02 30.11
N LYS A 222 0.68 -9.33 30.31
CA LYS A 222 1.95 -10.01 30.08
C LYS A 222 2.24 -10.22 28.59
N GLU A 223 1.20 -10.42 27.80
CA GLU A 223 1.32 -10.63 26.36
C GLU A 223 1.27 -9.31 25.59
N TRP A 224 0.37 -8.41 25.97
CA TRP A 224 0.05 -7.20 25.20
C TRP A 224 0.54 -5.90 25.85
N GLY A 225 1.25 -5.98 26.98
CA GLY A 225 1.68 -4.81 27.73
C GLY A 225 0.56 -4.16 28.55
N PRO A 226 0.84 -3.05 29.26
CA PRO A 226 -0.04 -2.51 30.30
C PRO A 226 -1.34 -1.87 29.77
N GLY A 227 -1.38 -1.50 28.49
CA GLY A 227 -2.52 -0.83 27.86
C GLY A 227 -2.16 -0.23 26.50
N PRO A 228 -3.11 0.39 25.80
CA PRO A 228 -2.92 0.80 24.41
C PRO A 228 -2.04 2.05 24.23
N VAL A 229 -1.76 2.80 25.29
CA VAL A 229 -0.90 3.98 25.25
C VAL A 229 0.57 3.56 25.25
N LEU A 230 1.31 3.94 24.21
CA LEU A 230 2.75 3.76 24.07
C LEU A 230 3.51 5.02 24.48
N SER A 231 4.69 4.86 25.08
CA SER A 231 5.65 5.95 25.27
C SER A 231 6.63 6.04 24.10
N ALA A 232 7.21 7.22 23.87
CA ALA A 232 8.25 7.40 22.86
C ALA A 232 9.45 6.47 23.11
N GLU A 233 9.93 6.42 24.35
CA GLU A 233 11.04 5.54 24.75
C GLU A 233 10.77 4.06 24.43
N GLU A 234 9.52 3.61 24.62
CA GLU A 234 9.13 2.24 24.35
C GLU A 234 9.21 1.89 22.86
N VAL A 235 8.86 2.81 21.97
CA VAL A 235 8.83 2.56 20.52
C VAL A 235 10.14 2.92 19.84
N ASP A 236 10.90 3.89 20.35
CA ASP A 236 12.20 4.33 19.81
C ASP A 236 13.28 3.25 19.97
N ARG A 237 13.16 2.40 21.00
CA ARG A 237 14.06 1.23 21.15
C ARG A 237 13.75 0.10 20.16
N LEU A 238 12.58 0.11 19.50
CA LEU A 238 12.14 -0.97 18.61
C LEU A 238 12.82 -0.87 17.25
N THR A 239 14.11 -1.17 17.25
CA THR A 239 14.94 -1.22 16.05
C THR A 239 14.61 -2.45 15.21
N PHE A 240 14.65 -2.29 13.89
CA PHE A 240 14.61 -3.39 12.94
C PHE A 240 15.87 -4.27 13.08
N CYS A 241 15.68 -5.48 13.57
CA CYS A 241 16.63 -6.58 13.53
C CYS A 241 15.88 -7.92 13.59
N CYS A 242 16.60 -9.04 13.57
CA CYS A 242 16.03 -10.38 13.50
C CYS A 242 15.40 -10.92 14.81
N CYS A 243 15.65 -10.31 15.97
CA CYS A 243 15.19 -10.80 17.28
C CYS A 243 14.90 -9.68 18.29
N GLU A 244 14.16 -10.02 19.35
CA GLU A 244 13.95 -9.19 20.56
C GLU A 244 15.27 -8.65 21.14
N CYS A 245 16.30 -9.49 21.14
CA CYS A 245 17.62 -9.17 21.67
C CYS A 245 18.33 -7.99 20.99
N CYS A 246 17.91 -7.63 19.78
CA CYS A 246 18.51 -6.54 19.05
C CYS A 246 17.91 -5.16 19.33
N HIS A 247 16.75 -5.11 20.00
CA HIS A 247 16.10 -3.83 20.30
C HIS A 247 17.00 -2.99 21.20
N THR A 248 17.30 -1.76 20.77
CA THR A 248 18.20 -0.86 21.47
C THR A 248 17.89 0.59 21.11
N SER A 249 17.92 1.46 22.11
CA SER A 249 17.86 2.92 21.93
C SER A 249 19.27 3.54 21.81
N VAL A 250 20.34 2.73 21.87
CA VAL A 250 21.71 3.22 22.06
C VAL A 250 22.62 2.88 20.87
N GLY A 251 23.45 3.85 20.48
CA GLY A 251 24.66 3.63 19.69
C GLY A 251 24.47 3.62 18.17
N CYS A 252 25.41 2.96 17.48
CA CYS A 252 25.45 2.91 16.01
C CYS A 252 24.39 1.99 15.40
N VAL A 253 23.96 0.95 16.13
CA VAL A 253 23.02 -0.07 15.63
C VAL A 253 21.63 0.53 15.43
N SER A 254 21.14 1.33 16.38
CA SER A 254 19.85 2.03 16.26
C SER A 254 19.84 2.99 15.05
N LYS A 255 20.92 3.77 14.86
CA LYS A 255 21.06 4.68 13.70
C LYS A 255 21.12 3.96 12.35
N ILE A 256 21.81 2.81 12.29
CA ILE A 256 21.87 1.98 11.07
C ILE A 256 20.48 1.41 10.77
N SER A 257 19.78 0.93 11.81
CA SER A 257 18.44 0.39 11.71
C SER A 257 17.44 1.42 11.19
N GLU A 258 17.43 2.62 11.77
CA GLU A 258 16.61 3.74 11.34
C GLU A 258 16.87 4.12 9.87
N LYS A 259 18.15 4.15 9.46
CA LYS A 259 18.52 4.47 8.08
C LYS A 259 18.10 3.41 7.06
N LEU A 260 18.17 2.13 7.43
CA LEU A 260 17.89 1.03 6.51
C LEU A 260 16.40 0.67 6.44
N CYS A 261 15.68 0.72 7.56
CA CYS A 261 14.31 0.21 7.66
C CYS A 261 13.35 1.10 8.43
N MET A 262 13.76 2.32 8.79
CA MET A 262 12.98 3.26 9.58
C MET A 262 12.55 2.68 10.94
N GLY A 263 11.81 3.47 11.71
CA GLY A 263 11.30 3.12 13.02
C GLY A 263 9.79 3.04 13.04
N PHE A 264 9.25 2.61 14.16
CA PHE A 264 7.82 2.70 14.44
C PHE A 264 7.30 4.14 14.27
N PRO A 265 6.07 4.36 13.74
CA PRO A 265 5.15 3.38 13.18
C PRO A 265 5.32 3.18 11.66
N SER A 266 6.45 3.61 11.10
CA SER A 266 6.74 3.59 9.66
C SER A 266 7.84 2.59 9.35
N THR A 267 7.70 1.36 9.83
CA THR A 267 8.70 0.30 9.56
C THR A 267 8.63 -0.11 8.08
N SER A 268 9.78 -0.18 7.41
CA SER A 268 9.89 -0.60 6.01
C SER A 268 9.51 -2.07 5.84
N THR A 269 8.85 -2.41 4.74
CA THR A 269 8.53 -3.81 4.37
C THR A 269 9.76 -4.64 3.97
N ILE A 270 10.92 -4.00 3.82
CA ILE A 270 12.22 -4.70 3.75
C ILE A 270 12.48 -5.46 5.05
N ASN A 271 11.94 -4.97 6.17
CA ASN A 271 11.85 -5.73 7.40
C ASN A 271 10.74 -6.78 7.32
N GLN A 272 11.12 -8.05 7.19
CA GLN A 272 10.19 -9.18 7.31
C GLN A 272 10.16 -9.81 8.70
N PHE A 273 11.02 -9.36 9.62
CA PHE A 273 11.13 -9.83 10.99
C PHE A 273 10.34 -8.93 11.94
N PHE A 274 9.08 -9.29 12.17
CA PHE A 274 8.25 -8.69 13.21
C PHE A 274 8.47 -9.41 14.53
N THR A 275 9.19 -8.78 15.44
CA THR A 275 9.40 -9.30 16.80
C THR A 275 8.09 -9.19 17.61
N PRO A 276 7.88 -10.03 18.64
CA PRO A 276 6.75 -9.90 19.56
C PRO A 276 6.54 -8.48 20.12
N SER A 277 7.60 -7.76 20.49
CA SER A 277 7.55 -6.38 20.98
C SER A 277 7.07 -5.40 19.91
N LEU A 278 7.58 -5.52 18.68
CA LEU A 278 7.14 -4.68 17.56
C LEU A 278 5.68 -4.96 17.23
N PHE A 279 5.30 -6.23 17.19
CA PHE A 279 3.93 -6.67 16.98
C PHE A 279 2.98 -6.09 18.04
N THR A 280 3.37 -6.20 19.31
CA THR A 280 2.60 -5.66 20.44
C THR A 280 2.45 -4.14 20.35
N ALA A 281 3.51 -3.41 19.97
CA ALA A 281 3.44 -1.97 19.78
C ALA A 281 2.44 -1.59 18.67
N TYR A 282 2.51 -2.23 17.49
CA TYR A 282 1.54 -1.95 16.43
C TYR A 282 0.11 -2.35 16.81
N HIS A 283 -0.06 -3.45 17.55
CA HIS A 283 -1.37 -3.87 18.05
C HIS A 283 -1.97 -2.82 18.98
N ARG A 284 -1.20 -2.37 19.98
CA ARG A 284 -1.60 -1.34 20.95
C ARG A 284 -1.96 -0.03 20.28
N GLU A 285 -1.12 0.43 19.35
CA GLU A 285 -1.37 1.66 18.59
C GLU A 285 -2.60 1.53 17.68
N GLY A 286 -2.77 0.39 17.02
CA GLY A 286 -3.97 0.11 16.20
C GLY A 286 -5.23 0.10 17.05
N TYR A 287 -5.21 -0.58 18.20
CA TYR A 287 -6.32 -0.58 19.16
C TYR A 287 -6.65 0.83 19.63
N ARG A 288 -5.64 1.59 20.04
CA ARG A 288 -5.79 3.00 20.44
C ARG A 288 -6.45 3.82 19.34
N ALA A 289 -5.97 3.68 18.10
CA ALA A 289 -6.49 4.41 16.96
C ALA A 289 -7.97 4.08 16.68
N CYS A 290 -8.35 2.81 16.78
CA CYS A 290 -9.74 2.36 16.65
C CYS A 290 -10.67 2.91 17.73
N VAL A 291 -10.21 2.95 18.99
CA VAL A 291 -10.98 3.52 20.10
C VAL A 291 -11.12 5.03 19.94
N GLU A 292 -10.02 5.74 19.64
CA GLU A 292 -10.04 7.21 19.46
C GLU A 292 -10.94 7.64 18.28
N SER A 293 -11.09 6.80 17.26
CA SER A 293 -11.93 7.07 16.09
C SER A 293 -13.38 6.60 16.22
N ASN A 294 -13.74 5.91 17.31
CA ASN A 294 -14.99 5.15 17.42
C ASN A 294 -15.21 4.21 16.22
N ALA A 295 -14.16 3.49 15.78
CA ALA A 295 -14.23 2.61 14.61
C ALA A 295 -15.33 1.55 14.74
N GLU A 296 -15.53 1.03 15.96
CA GLU A 296 -16.57 0.06 16.27
C GLU A 296 -17.97 0.62 15.98
N GLU A 297 -18.33 1.76 16.57
CA GLU A 297 -19.60 2.45 16.32
C GLU A 297 -19.76 2.84 14.84
N PHE A 298 -18.67 3.27 14.21
CA PHE A 298 -18.66 3.54 12.78
C PHE A 298 -18.97 2.30 11.95
N LEU A 299 -18.59 1.09 12.36
CA LEU A 299 -18.97 -0.12 11.62
C LEU A 299 -20.34 -0.66 12.03
N TYR A 300 -20.75 -0.47 13.28
CA TYR A 300 -22.07 -0.89 13.75
C TYR A 300 -23.17 0.03 13.21
N VAL A 301 -23.97 -0.51 12.30
CA VAL A 301 -25.22 0.09 11.87
C VAL A 301 -26.22 -0.15 13.00
N HIS A 302 -26.72 0.92 13.64
CA HIS A 302 -28.03 0.80 14.29
C HIS A 302 -29.02 0.39 13.21
N ALA A 303 -29.57 -0.82 13.33
CA ALA A 303 -30.73 -1.27 12.59
C ALA A 303 -31.97 -0.43 12.96
N GLN A 304 -31.91 0.89 12.82
CA GLN A 304 -33.08 1.76 12.84
C GLN A 304 -33.68 1.78 11.44
N ALA A 305 -34.27 0.64 11.06
CA ALA A 305 -35.38 0.47 10.12
C ALA A 305 -35.48 -1.03 9.74
N GLY A 306 -35.81 -1.90 10.70
CA GLY A 306 -36.45 -3.21 10.44
C GLY A 306 -35.72 -4.24 9.56
N GLY A 307 -34.45 -4.06 9.21
CA GLY A 307 -33.69 -5.01 8.39
C GLY A 307 -32.69 -5.79 9.23
N GLN A 308 -32.73 -7.12 9.15
CA GLN A 308 -31.81 -8.04 9.82
C GLN A 308 -30.34 -7.60 9.65
N ALA A 309 -29.63 -7.56 10.78
CA ALA A 309 -28.18 -7.44 10.80
C ALA A 309 -27.57 -8.68 10.13
N ASN A 310 -27.11 -8.53 8.89
CA ASN A 310 -26.17 -9.46 8.32
C ASN A 310 -24.81 -9.11 8.90
N ASN A 311 -24.34 -9.96 9.82
CA ASN A 311 -22.96 -9.96 10.31
C ASN A 311 -22.01 -9.94 9.11
N ILE A 312 -21.12 -8.96 9.05
CA ILE A 312 -20.01 -8.93 8.10
C ILE A 312 -18.75 -9.32 8.87
N VAL A 313 -18.08 -10.36 8.36
CA VAL A 313 -16.75 -10.86 8.73
C VAL A 313 -15.67 -9.90 8.24
#